data_AF-A0A1I4RE10-F1
#
_entry.id   AF-A0A1I4RE10-F1
#
_cell.length_a   1.000
_cell.length_b   1.000
_cell.length_c   1.000
_cell.angle_alpha   90.00
_cell.angle_beta   90.00
_cell.angle_gamma   90.00
#
_symmetry.space_group_name_H-M   'P 1'
#
loop_
_entity.id
_entity.type
_entity.pdbx_description
1 polymer ?
#
loop_
_entity_poly.entity_id
_entity_poly.type
_entity_poly.pdbx_seq_one_letter_code
_entity_poly.pdbx_strand_id
1 'polypeptide(L)'
;MHIFPIFHNLLTPFPKQGVFFNRSLSIFDYLTVMCKLKRLIVKKIFWKIPLKHAHAEEGGSMEDQRYRVSGVNRSFLQKSLIIGGIAALVGLLLFLAMPVKYYFLVKDGTLGLYSGRIGWLDGTKDKGFVPVFIGESKDEGLRVLLAEKFKSREEALDALRPVMLKIVVNHLSEIAELEQTLFGHYRVLYGEILAAHQAGATGLEKSLEALKLWLDMYAGRSQLIETCRASLETETTVKTGEPVTSEKPGEEAEAPEQAKGEEPEHQEQATAAHQ
;
A
#
# COMPACT_ATOMS: atom_id res chain seq x y z
N MET A 1 -35.28 22.44 -32.11
CA MET A 1 -34.24 21.69 -32.84
C MET A 1 -32.92 22.40 -32.64
N HIS A 2 -32.12 21.98 -31.66
CA HIS A 2 -30.75 22.45 -31.49
C HIS A 2 -29.84 21.23 -31.49
N ILE A 3 -28.94 21.20 -32.47
CA ILE A 3 -27.97 20.15 -32.74
C ILE A 3 -26.73 20.45 -31.89
N PHE A 4 -26.39 19.53 -30.98
CA PHE A 4 -25.11 19.52 -30.28
C PHE A 4 -23.99 19.09 -31.24
N PRO A 5 -22.84 19.79 -31.32
CA PRO A 5 -21.65 19.21 -31.90
C PRO A 5 -20.91 18.39 -30.82
N ILE A 6 -21.04 17.07 -30.95
CA ILE A 6 -20.13 16.08 -30.33
C ILE A 6 -18.98 15.87 -31.33
N PHE A 7 -17.76 15.68 -30.80
CA PHE A 7 -16.48 15.38 -31.46
C PHE A 7 -15.57 16.57 -31.79
N HIS A 8 -14.64 16.85 -30.87
CA HIS A 8 -13.22 17.07 -31.21
C HIS A 8 -12.36 17.02 -29.94
N ASN A 9 -11.62 15.92 -29.72
CA ASN A 9 -10.27 15.87 -29.14
C ASN A 9 -9.89 14.42 -28.82
N LEU A 10 -9.51 13.71 -29.88
CA LEU A 10 -8.64 12.54 -29.81
C LEU A 10 -7.20 13.04 -30.02
N LEU A 11 -6.27 12.51 -29.23
CA LEU A 11 -4.80 12.67 -29.29
C LEU A 11 -4.21 13.76 -28.39
N THR A 12 -4.17 13.49 -27.09
CA THR A 12 -3.06 13.96 -26.24
C THR A 12 -2.07 12.82 -26.04
N PRO A 13 -0.75 13.08 -26.10
CA PRO A 13 0.28 12.07 -25.96
C PRO A 13 0.39 11.58 -24.51
N PHE A 14 0.54 10.28 -24.34
CA PHE A 14 0.84 9.59 -23.08
C PHE A 14 1.90 10.36 -22.26
N PRO A 15 1.61 10.80 -21.01
CA PRO A 15 2.66 11.25 -20.13
C PRO A 15 3.51 10.05 -19.72
N LYS A 16 4.81 10.14 -20.03
CA LYS A 16 5.86 9.22 -19.58
C LYS A 16 5.68 8.97 -18.08
N GLN A 17 5.53 7.70 -17.72
CA GLN A 17 5.48 7.25 -16.33
C GLN A 17 6.69 7.79 -15.57
N GLY A 18 6.42 8.77 -14.70
CA GLY A 18 7.38 9.28 -13.74
C GLY A 18 7.69 8.18 -12.74
N VAL A 19 8.84 7.55 -12.91
CA VAL A 19 9.46 6.67 -11.92
C VAL A 19 9.82 7.55 -10.71
N PHE A 20 8.87 7.76 -9.81
CA PHE A 20 9.12 8.41 -8.52
C PHE A 20 9.76 7.41 -7.56
N PHE A 21 11.08 7.26 -7.68
CA PHE A 21 11.90 6.76 -6.59
C PHE A 21 12.06 7.90 -5.57
N ASN A 22 11.34 7.85 -4.45
CA ASN A 22 11.65 8.73 -3.32
C ASN A 22 11.95 7.94 -2.04
N ARG A 23 13.04 8.39 -1.41
CA ARG A 23 13.80 7.82 -0.30
C ARG A 23 13.00 7.71 1.00
N SER A 24 13.16 6.58 1.70
CA SER A 24 13.31 6.55 3.18
C SER A 24 13.69 5.17 3.71
N LEU A 25 14.95 4.80 3.49
CA LEU A 25 15.85 4.09 4.42
C LEU A 25 17.15 3.89 3.66
N SER A 26 17.87 5.01 3.64
CA SER A 26 19.28 5.18 3.35
C SER A 26 19.92 4.17 2.39
N ILE A 27 19.62 4.33 1.09
CA ILE A 27 20.57 3.98 0.03
C ILE A 27 21.98 4.50 0.39
N PHE A 28 22.09 5.60 1.14
CA PHE A 28 23.35 6.13 1.66
C PHE A 28 24.01 5.25 2.72
N ASP A 29 23.30 4.59 3.62
CA ASP A 29 23.89 3.66 4.61
C ASP A 29 24.31 2.39 3.91
N TYR A 30 23.51 1.89 2.96
CA TYR A 30 23.90 0.76 2.14
C TYR A 30 25.09 1.11 1.24
N LEU A 31 25.13 2.30 0.63
CA LEU A 31 26.29 2.79 -0.11
C LEU A 31 27.49 3.03 0.80
N THR A 32 27.30 3.47 2.05
CA THR A 32 28.40 3.70 2.99
C THR A 32 28.99 2.37 3.45
N VAL A 33 28.15 1.37 3.71
CA VAL A 33 28.56 -0.02 3.98
C VAL A 33 29.26 -0.60 2.76
N MET A 34 28.69 -0.45 1.55
CA MET A 34 29.28 -0.93 0.30
C MET A 34 30.58 -0.20 -0.06
N CYS A 35 30.70 1.09 0.24
CA CYS A 35 31.92 1.88 0.07
C CYS A 35 32.99 1.49 1.08
N LYS A 36 32.63 1.26 2.36
CA LYS A 36 33.57 0.73 3.37
C LYS A 36 34.01 -0.68 3.01
N LEU A 37 33.10 -1.52 2.52
CA LEU A 37 33.39 -2.88 2.06
C LEU A 37 34.29 -2.87 0.82
N LYS A 38 34.02 -2.02 -0.18
CA LYS A 38 34.92 -1.79 -1.33
C LYS A 38 36.28 -1.30 -0.87
N ARG A 39 36.37 -0.36 0.07
CA ARG A 39 37.65 0.17 0.58
C ARG A 39 38.46 -0.91 1.30
N LEU A 40 37.81 -1.80 2.04
CA LEU A 40 38.43 -2.94 2.70
C LEU A 40 38.89 -4.00 1.70
N ILE A 41 38.06 -4.33 0.70
CA ILE A 41 38.40 -5.28 -0.36
C ILE A 41 39.56 -4.76 -1.19
N VAL A 42 39.53 -3.49 -1.61
CA VAL A 42 40.62 -2.84 -2.35
C VAL A 42 41.88 -2.81 -1.50
N LYS A 43 41.83 -2.40 -0.22
CA LYS A 43 43.03 -2.44 0.63
C LYS A 43 43.59 -3.86 0.79
N LYS A 44 42.77 -4.88 1.04
CA LYS A 44 43.27 -6.26 1.25
C LYS A 44 43.79 -6.91 -0.03
N ILE A 45 43.19 -6.62 -1.18
CA ILE A 45 43.59 -7.21 -2.48
C ILE A 45 44.78 -6.44 -3.07
N PHE A 46 44.76 -5.11 -3.03
CA PHE A 46 45.77 -4.28 -3.69
C PHE A 46 47.11 -4.24 -2.94
N TRP A 47 47.12 -4.43 -1.61
CA TRP A 47 48.37 -4.54 -0.84
C TRP A 47 49.04 -5.92 -0.89
N LYS A 48 48.35 -6.95 -1.39
CA LYS A 48 48.90 -8.31 -1.45
C LYS A 48 49.38 -8.72 -2.84
N ILE A 49 49.37 -7.78 -3.79
CA ILE A 49 50.06 -7.93 -5.06
C ILE A 49 51.50 -7.44 -4.82
N PRO A 50 52.50 -8.33 -4.73
CA PRO A 50 53.88 -7.89 -4.72
C PRO A 50 54.12 -7.19 -6.06
N LEU A 51 54.32 -5.87 -6.04
CA LEU A 51 54.98 -5.17 -7.12
C LEU A 51 56.39 -5.75 -7.22
N LYS A 52 56.54 -6.83 -8.00
CA LYS A 52 57.84 -7.24 -8.50
C LYS A 52 58.27 -6.10 -9.42
N HIS A 53 59.17 -5.26 -8.93
CA HIS A 53 59.90 -4.31 -9.74
C HIS A 53 60.52 -5.09 -10.90
N ALA A 54 59.96 -4.92 -12.09
CA ALA A 54 60.57 -5.39 -13.31
C ALA A 54 61.81 -4.53 -13.55
N HIS A 55 62.95 -4.99 -13.03
CA HIS A 55 64.23 -4.50 -13.51
C HIS A 55 64.37 -4.96 -14.96
N ALA A 56 64.44 -3.99 -15.87
CA ALA A 56 64.81 -4.23 -17.26
C ALA A 56 66.29 -4.63 -17.29
N GLU A 57 66.56 -5.94 -17.31
CA GLU A 57 67.85 -6.44 -17.79
C GLU A 57 67.78 -6.51 -19.32
N GLU A 58 68.47 -5.58 -19.97
CA GLU A 58 68.81 -5.68 -21.39
C GLU A 58 69.91 -6.74 -21.55
N GLY A 59 69.61 -7.81 -22.28
CA GLY A 59 70.62 -8.75 -22.79
C GLY A 59 70.36 -10.20 -22.42
N GLY A 60 69.48 -10.87 -23.16
CA GLY A 60 69.30 -12.31 -23.01
C GLY A 60 68.43 -12.92 -24.10
N SER A 61 69.09 -13.43 -25.14
CA SER A 61 68.71 -14.58 -25.99
C SER A 61 67.21 -14.92 -26.11
N MET A 62 66.66 -14.70 -27.31
CA MET A 62 65.37 -15.22 -27.76
C MET A 62 65.30 -16.76 -27.67
N GLU A 63 64.87 -17.30 -26.53
CA GLU A 63 64.21 -18.61 -26.48
C GLU A 63 62.70 -18.40 -26.42
N ASP A 64 62.00 -19.05 -27.36
CA ASP A 64 60.56 -19.02 -27.67
C ASP A 64 59.71 -19.53 -26.49
N GLN A 65 59.69 -18.80 -25.36
CA GLN A 65 58.74 -19.03 -24.28
C GLN A 65 57.38 -18.46 -24.68
N ARG A 66 56.63 -19.27 -25.44
CA ARG A 66 55.20 -19.07 -25.68
C ARG A 66 54.46 -19.03 -24.34
N TYR A 67 54.32 -17.83 -23.79
CA TYR A 67 53.48 -17.54 -22.63
C TYR A 67 52.05 -17.99 -22.93
N ARG A 68 51.66 -19.16 -22.41
CA ARG A 68 50.28 -19.66 -22.47
C ARG A 68 49.40 -18.79 -21.57
N VAL A 69 48.89 -17.70 -22.12
CA VAL A 69 47.90 -16.78 -21.50
C VAL A 69 46.63 -17.53 -21.03
N SER A 70 46.42 -18.76 -21.49
CA SER A 70 45.31 -19.64 -21.10
C SER A 70 45.39 -20.20 -19.66
N GLY A 71 46.57 -20.29 -19.04
CA GLY A 71 46.72 -20.88 -17.70
C GLY A 71 46.33 -19.93 -16.55
N VAL A 72 46.73 -18.66 -16.64
CA VAL A 72 46.51 -17.67 -15.57
C VAL A 72 45.03 -17.27 -15.46
N ASN A 73 44.30 -17.25 -16.59
CA ASN A 73 42.89 -16.85 -16.64
C ASN A 73 41.95 -17.82 -15.88
N ARG A 74 42.28 -19.13 -15.83
CA ARG A 74 41.41 -20.14 -15.19
C ARG A 74 41.35 -20.02 -13.67
N SER A 75 42.46 -19.59 -13.05
CA SER A 75 42.54 -19.43 -11.59
C SER A 75 41.80 -18.20 -11.06
N PHE A 76 41.75 -17.12 -11.84
CA PHE A 76 40.96 -15.93 -11.50
C PHE A 76 39.46 -16.20 -11.65
N LEU A 77 39.06 -16.93 -12.70
CA LEU A 77 37.66 -17.27 -12.94
C LEU A 77 37.08 -18.19 -11.86
N GLN A 78 37.86 -19.15 -11.36
CA GLN A 78 37.46 -19.99 -10.22
C GLN A 78 37.31 -19.17 -8.92
N LYS A 79 38.24 -18.26 -8.63
CA LYS A 79 38.16 -17.39 -7.44
C LYS A 79 36.99 -16.43 -7.51
N SER A 80 36.69 -15.86 -8.69
CA SER A 80 35.52 -14.99 -8.87
C SER A 80 34.21 -15.75 -8.72
N LEU A 81 34.15 -17.02 -9.14
CA LEU A 81 32.96 -17.85 -8.99
C LEU A 81 32.68 -18.16 -7.51
N ILE A 82 33.72 -18.50 -6.73
CA ILE A 82 33.59 -18.72 -5.28
C ILE A 82 33.13 -17.45 -4.56
N ILE A 83 33.78 -16.30 -4.85
CA ILE A 83 33.41 -15.01 -4.22
C ILE A 83 31.98 -14.61 -4.63
N GLY A 84 31.62 -14.78 -5.91
CA GLY A 84 30.27 -14.52 -6.41
C GLY A 84 29.23 -15.41 -5.74
N GLY A 85 29.54 -16.70 -5.54
CA GLY A 85 28.67 -17.64 -4.82
C GLY A 85 28.44 -17.23 -3.36
N ILE A 86 29.49 -16.84 -2.64
CA ILE A 86 29.36 -16.34 -1.26
C ILE A 86 28.54 -15.04 -1.23
N ALA A 87 28.79 -14.11 -2.15
CA ALA A 87 28.03 -12.86 -2.23
C ALA A 87 26.55 -13.11 -2.54
N ALA A 88 26.24 -14.05 -3.43
CA ALA A 88 24.87 -14.46 -3.75
C ALA A 88 24.17 -15.10 -2.53
N LEU A 89 24.87 -15.97 -1.79
CA LEU A 89 24.33 -16.60 -0.58
C LEU A 89 24.03 -15.57 0.51
N VAL A 90 24.96 -14.64 0.75
CA VAL A 90 24.75 -13.53 1.71
C VAL A 90 23.59 -12.66 1.25
N GLY A 91 23.50 -12.35 -0.04
CA GLY A 91 22.37 -11.60 -0.61
C GLY A 91 21.02 -12.32 -0.42
N LEU A 92 20.98 -13.63 -0.61
CA LEU A 92 19.79 -14.45 -0.40
C LEU A 92 19.38 -14.49 1.07
N LEU A 93 20.33 -14.65 2.00
CA LEU A 93 20.06 -14.61 3.44
C LEU A 93 19.51 -13.25 3.88
N LEU A 94 20.10 -12.16 3.39
CA LEU A 94 19.58 -10.81 3.63
C LEU A 94 18.18 -10.62 3.06
N PHE A 95 17.91 -11.16 1.86
CA PHE A 95 16.59 -11.11 1.25
C PHE A 95 15.54 -11.86 2.06
N LEU A 96 15.87 -13.05 2.58
CA LEU A 96 14.97 -13.83 3.44
C LEU A 96 14.75 -13.17 4.81
N ALA A 97 15.76 -12.47 5.34
CA ALA A 97 15.68 -11.74 6.61
C ALA A 97 14.90 -10.42 6.51
N MET A 98 14.63 -9.90 5.30
CA MET A 98 13.83 -8.69 5.14
C MET A 98 12.36 -8.95 5.52
N PRO A 99 11.76 -8.13 6.38
CA PRO A 99 10.35 -8.26 6.73
C PRO A 99 9.48 -7.97 5.52
N VAL A 100 8.36 -8.69 5.41
CA VAL A 100 7.31 -8.38 4.44
C VAL A 100 6.69 -7.04 4.84
N LYS A 101 6.53 -6.14 3.87
CA LYS A 101 5.86 -4.86 4.07
C LYS A 101 4.61 -4.78 3.21
N TYR A 102 3.63 -4.04 3.69
CA TYR A 102 2.40 -3.72 2.99
C TYR A 102 2.49 -2.31 2.40
N TYR A 103 1.98 -2.12 1.19
CA TYR A 103 1.95 -0.82 0.55
C TYR A 103 0.79 -0.75 -0.43
N PHE A 104 0.30 0.46 -0.67
CA PHE A 104 -0.76 0.70 -1.63
C PHE A 104 -0.19 1.02 -3.00
N LEU A 105 -0.84 0.54 -4.05
CA LEU A 105 -0.46 0.83 -5.43
C LEU A 105 -1.71 1.04 -6.27
N VAL A 106 -1.68 2.08 -7.10
CA VAL A 106 -2.74 2.35 -8.07
C VAL A 106 -2.36 1.71 -9.40
N LYS A 107 -3.20 0.79 -9.88
CA LYS A 107 -3.12 0.22 -11.23
C LYS A 107 -4.45 0.44 -11.94
N ASP A 108 -4.42 1.03 -13.13
CA ASP A 108 -5.60 1.25 -13.97
C ASP A 108 -6.73 2.02 -13.24
N GLY A 109 -6.36 3.02 -12.42
CA GLY A 109 -7.31 3.81 -11.62
C GLY A 109 -7.92 3.06 -10.43
N THR A 110 -7.45 1.85 -10.14
CA THR A 110 -7.86 1.06 -8.98
C THR A 110 -6.76 1.05 -7.92
N LEU A 111 -7.15 1.36 -6.69
CA LEU A 111 -6.31 1.23 -5.51
C LEU A 111 -6.30 -0.24 -5.08
N GLY A 112 -5.11 -0.82 -4.99
CA GLY A 112 -4.90 -2.16 -4.43
C GLY A 112 -3.91 -2.14 -3.28
N LEU A 113 -4.09 -3.06 -2.34
CA LEU A 113 -3.11 -3.37 -1.30
C LEU A 113 -2.20 -4.50 -1.78
N TYR A 114 -0.89 -4.31 -1.64
CA TYR A 114 0.13 -5.27 -2.03
C TYR A 114 1.04 -5.58 -0.84
N SER A 115 1.50 -6.82 -0.76
CA SER A 115 2.51 -7.27 0.19
C SER A 115 3.77 -7.72 -0.55
N GLY A 116 4.93 -7.36 -0.03
CA GLY A 116 6.20 -7.75 -0.63
C GLY A 116 7.41 -7.30 0.17
N ARG A 117 8.55 -7.98 -0.02
CA ARG A 117 9.82 -7.60 0.63
C ARG A 117 10.51 -6.46 -0.12
N ILE A 118 10.58 -6.58 -1.44
CA ILE A 118 11.12 -5.58 -2.36
C ILE A 118 9.96 -5.09 -3.20
N GLY A 119 9.32 -4.00 -2.76
CA GLY A 119 8.03 -3.51 -3.25
C GLY A 119 7.72 -3.80 -4.71
N TRP A 120 8.58 -3.37 -5.65
CA TRP A 120 8.31 -3.52 -7.08
C TRP A 120 8.58 -4.92 -7.66
N LEU A 121 9.39 -5.75 -7.00
CA LEU A 121 9.93 -6.99 -7.58
C LEU A 121 9.15 -8.23 -7.15
N ASP A 122 8.58 -8.19 -5.94
CA ASP A 122 7.89 -9.34 -5.31
C ASP A 122 6.53 -8.92 -4.71
N GLY A 123 5.89 -7.92 -5.34
CA GLY A 123 4.61 -7.41 -4.91
C GLY A 123 3.47 -8.37 -5.25
N THR A 124 2.96 -9.09 -4.25
CA THR A 124 1.76 -9.92 -4.38
C THR A 124 0.54 -9.14 -3.91
N LYS A 125 -0.55 -9.20 -4.66
CA LYS A 125 -1.81 -8.55 -4.28
C LYS A 125 -2.39 -9.22 -3.03
N ASP A 126 -2.80 -8.41 -2.05
CA ASP A 126 -3.48 -8.93 -0.86
C ASP A 126 -4.83 -9.56 -1.24
N LYS A 127 -5.07 -10.80 -0.83
CA LYS A 127 -6.31 -11.52 -1.17
C LYS A 127 -7.52 -10.98 -0.40
N GLY A 128 -7.30 -10.38 0.75
CA GLY A 128 -8.34 -9.84 1.61
C GLY A 128 -8.73 -8.40 1.25
N PHE A 129 -8.13 -7.79 0.24
CA PHE A 129 -8.41 -6.42 -0.16
C PHE A 129 -9.02 -6.38 -1.56
N VAL A 130 -10.29 -6.00 -1.63
CA VAL A 130 -10.99 -5.77 -2.91
C VAL A 130 -10.48 -4.46 -3.50
N PRO A 131 -10.00 -4.45 -4.76
CA PRO A 131 -9.58 -3.21 -5.41
C PRO A 131 -10.70 -2.19 -5.45
N VAL A 132 -10.37 -0.95 -5.11
CA VAL A 132 -11.33 0.15 -5.08
C VAL A 132 -11.03 1.09 -6.23
N PHE A 133 -12.02 1.39 -7.06
CA PHE A 133 -11.85 2.41 -8.10
C PHE A 133 -11.79 3.79 -7.46
N ILE A 134 -10.67 4.48 -7.65
CA ILE A 134 -10.42 5.83 -7.13
C ILE A 134 -10.24 6.85 -8.26
N GLY A 135 -10.22 6.40 -9.51
CA GLY A 135 -10.01 7.24 -10.69
C GLY A 135 -8.67 7.98 -10.66
N GLU A 136 -8.62 9.14 -11.31
CA GLU A 136 -7.48 10.06 -11.31
C GLU A 136 -7.55 11.03 -10.11
N SER A 137 -7.80 10.52 -8.90
CA SER A 137 -7.86 11.36 -7.71
C SER A 137 -6.53 12.06 -7.47
N LYS A 138 -6.58 13.39 -7.31
CA LYS A 138 -5.42 14.26 -7.00
C LYS A 138 -5.28 14.52 -5.51
N ASP A 139 -5.95 13.73 -4.66
CA ASP A 139 -5.90 13.94 -3.21
C ASP A 139 -4.47 13.76 -2.67
N GLU A 140 -3.97 14.78 -1.98
CA GLU A 140 -2.61 14.80 -1.46
C GLU A 140 -2.41 13.76 -0.35
N GLY A 141 -3.45 13.51 0.47
CA GLY A 141 -3.39 12.50 1.53
C GLY A 141 -3.20 11.10 0.96
N LEU A 142 -3.87 10.79 -0.15
CA LEU A 142 -3.68 9.54 -0.87
C LEU A 142 -2.26 9.43 -1.45
N ARG A 143 -1.69 10.51 -1.97
CA ARG A 143 -0.32 10.51 -2.50
C ARG A 143 0.72 10.21 -1.42
N VAL A 144 0.55 10.78 -0.23
CA VAL A 144 1.41 10.48 0.94
C VAL A 144 1.29 9.01 1.30
N LEU A 145 0.07 8.48 1.34
CA LEU A 145 -0.21 7.08 1.70
C LEU A 145 0.35 6.07 0.66
N LEU A 146 0.35 6.42 -0.63
CA LEU A 146 0.97 5.61 -1.69
C LEU A 146 2.50 5.54 -1.60
N ALA A 147 3.13 6.54 -0.98
CA ALA A 147 4.58 6.56 -0.78
C ALA A 147 4.99 5.76 0.47
N GLU A 148 4.05 5.47 1.36
CA GLU A 148 4.31 4.84 2.65
C GLU A 148 4.32 3.30 2.58
N LYS A 149 5.05 2.69 3.52
CA LYS A 149 5.12 1.23 3.66
C LYS A 149 4.83 0.86 5.11
N PHE A 150 3.89 -0.04 5.29
CA PHE A 150 3.36 -0.48 6.58
C PHE A 150 3.94 -1.84 6.97
N LYS A 151 4.02 -2.10 8.27
CA LYS A 151 4.56 -3.37 8.81
C LYS A 151 3.48 -4.46 8.82
N SER A 152 2.24 -4.09 9.09
CA SER A 152 1.08 -4.99 9.09
C SER A 152 0.00 -4.53 8.12
N ARG A 153 -0.95 -5.44 7.85
CA ARG A 153 -2.12 -5.16 7.02
C ARG A 153 -3.05 -4.19 7.71
N GLU A 154 -3.24 -4.38 9.02
CA GLU A 154 -4.12 -3.59 9.87
C GLU A 154 -3.63 -2.14 9.94
N GLU A 155 -2.31 -1.93 10.11
CA GLU A 155 -1.70 -0.60 10.11
C GLU A 155 -1.92 0.14 8.78
N ALA A 156 -1.83 -0.56 7.65
CA ALA A 156 -2.11 0.00 6.33
C ALA A 156 -3.58 0.43 6.20
N LEU A 157 -4.52 -0.41 6.67
CA LEU A 157 -5.96 -0.12 6.60
C LEU A 157 -6.36 1.01 7.56
N ASP A 158 -5.76 1.07 8.75
CA ASP A 158 -5.98 2.16 9.70
C ASP A 158 -5.43 3.48 9.18
N ALA A 159 -4.34 3.47 8.42
CA ALA A 159 -3.85 4.68 7.73
C ALA A 159 -4.76 5.09 6.56
N LEU A 160 -5.35 4.13 5.85
CA LEU A 160 -6.21 4.37 4.70
C LEU A 160 -7.57 4.96 5.09
N ARG A 161 -8.14 4.52 6.22
CA ARG A 161 -9.49 4.89 6.68
C ARG A 161 -9.75 6.40 6.73
N PRO A 162 -8.95 7.24 7.41
CA PRO A 162 -9.20 8.68 7.47
C PRO A 162 -9.09 9.36 6.10
N VAL A 163 -8.16 8.90 5.25
CA VAL A 163 -7.97 9.43 3.89
C VAL A 163 -9.20 9.14 3.04
N MET A 164 -9.70 7.90 3.07
CA MET A 164 -10.89 7.51 2.30
C MET A 164 -12.16 8.19 2.83
N LEU A 165 -12.32 8.32 4.14
CA LEU A 165 -13.46 9.05 4.73
C LEU A 165 -13.47 10.51 4.28
N LYS A 166 -12.31 11.18 4.28
CA LYS A 166 -12.19 12.55 3.78
C LYS A 166 -12.56 12.66 2.29
N ILE A 167 -12.07 11.73 1.46
CA ILE A 167 -12.42 11.70 0.03
C ILE A 167 -13.92 11.50 -0.17
N VAL A 168 -14.55 10.61 0.60
CA VAL A 168 -16.01 10.37 0.56
C VAL A 168 -16.76 11.64 0.92
N VAL A 169 -16.40 12.32 2.02
CA VAL A 169 -17.07 13.57 2.43
C VAL A 169 -16.93 14.66 1.37
N ASN A 170 -15.73 14.80 0.78
CA ASN A 170 -15.49 15.78 -0.28
C ASN A 170 -16.34 15.49 -1.51
N HIS A 171 -16.30 14.26 -2.03
CA HIS A 171 -17.10 13.87 -3.19
C HIS A 171 -18.60 14.00 -2.91
N LEU A 172 -19.09 13.59 -1.73
CA LEU A 172 -20.49 13.76 -1.33
C LEU A 172 -20.91 15.24 -1.33
N SER A 173 -20.01 16.13 -0.93
CA SER A 173 -20.27 17.57 -0.93
C SER A 173 -20.29 18.14 -2.36
N GLU A 174 -19.38 17.70 -3.23
CA GLU A 174 -19.31 18.11 -4.63
C GLU A 174 -20.54 17.66 -5.44
N ILE A 175 -21.04 16.45 -5.19
CA ILE A 175 -22.22 15.95 -5.91
C ILE A 175 -23.55 16.46 -5.34
N ALA A 176 -23.55 17.04 -4.13
CA ALA A 176 -24.78 17.42 -3.44
C ALA A 176 -25.66 18.38 -4.25
N GLU A 177 -25.07 19.38 -4.90
CA GLU A 177 -25.81 20.36 -5.71
C GLU A 177 -26.45 19.71 -6.95
N LEU A 178 -25.72 18.80 -7.60
CA LEU A 178 -26.19 18.05 -8.77
C LEU A 178 -27.34 17.12 -8.38
N GLU A 179 -27.18 16.40 -7.28
CA GLU A 179 -28.18 15.47 -6.81
C GLU A 179 -29.43 16.17 -6.27
N GLN A 180 -29.31 17.37 -5.69
CA GLN A 180 -30.47 18.18 -5.31
C GLN A 180 -31.35 18.53 -6.53
N THR A 181 -30.72 18.86 -7.64
CA THR A 181 -31.43 19.13 -8.90
C THR A 181 -32.11 17.86 -9.42
N LEU A 182 -31.37 16.74 -9.44
CA LEU A 182 -31.90 15.45 -9.88
C LEU A 182 -33.03 14.92 -8.98
N PHE A 183 -32.96 15.17 -7.67
CA PHE A 183 -33.96 14.72 -6.71
C PHE A 183 -35.36 15.24 -7.05
N GLY A 184 -35.47 16.53 -7.42
CA GLY A 184 -36.73 17.11 -7.86
C GLY A 184 -37.30 16.39 -9.09
N HIS A 185 -36.47 16.14 -10.10
CA HIS A 185 -36.87 15.46 -11.33
C HIS A 185 -37.27 14.00 -11.09
N TYR A 186 -36.50 13.26 -10.30
CA TYR A 186 -36.80 11.86 -9.99
C TYR A 186 -38.05 11.70 -9.14
N ARG A 187 -38.38 12.66 -8.27
CA ARG A 187 -39.63 12.64 -7.52
C ARG A 187 -40.86 12.79 -8.42
N VAL A 188 -40.79 13.65 -9.44
CA VAL A 188 -41.85 13.79 -10.45
C VAL A 188 -41.98 12.50 -11.25
N LEU A 189 -40.87 11.98 -11.76
CA LEU A 189 -40.84 10.72 -12.53
C LEU A 189 -41.40 9.55 -11.72
N TYR A 190 -41.10 9.46 -10.41
CA TYR A 190 -41.67 8.44 -9.54
C TYR A 190 -43.21 8.53 -9.50
N GLY A 191 -43.76 9.74 -9.37
CA GLY A 191 -45.21 9.95 -9.41
C GLY A 191 -45.83 9.55 -10.74
N GLU A 192 -45.17 9.86 -11.86
CA GLU A 192 -45.64 9.49 -13.20
C GLU A 192 -45.62 7.97 -13.44
N ILE A 193 -44.53 7.30 -13.07
CA ILE A 193 -44.42 5.83 -13.18
C ILE A 193 -45.46 5.17 -12.27
N LEU A 194 -45.66 5.69 -11.06
CA LEU A 194 -46.65 5.14 -10.12
C LEU A 194 -48.07 5.30 -10.66
N ALA A 195 -48.40 6.46 -11.23
CA ALA A 195 -49.69 6.70 -11.87
C ALA A 195 -49.91 5.76 -13.08
N ALA A 196 -48.88 5.55 -13.91
CA ALA A 196 -48.94 4.61 -15.03
C ALA A 196 -49.15 3.17 -14.55
N HIS A 197 -48.45 2.75 -13.49
CA HIS A 197 -48.62 1.43 -12.89
C HIS A 197 -50.04 1.24 -12.33
N GLN A 198 -50.58 2.24 -11.62
CA GLN A 198 -51.97 2.23 -11.13
C GLN A 198 -53.01 2.24 -12.24
N ALA A 199 -52.68 2.81 -13.40
CA ALA A 199 -53.50 2.75 -14.62
C ALA A 199 -53.42 1.40 -15.34
N GLY A 200 -52.66 0.43 -14.83
CA GLY A 200 -52.57 -0.94 -15.35
C GLY A 200 -51.34 -1.23 -16.22
N ALA A 201 -50.36 -0.31 -16.29
CA ALA A 201 -49.10 -0.60 -16.95
C ALA A 201 -48.27 -1.63 -16.14
N THR A 202 -47.79 -2.68 -16.82
CA THR A 202 -47.04 -3.79 -16.22
C THR A 202 -45.53 -3.65 -16.46
N GLY A 203 -44.71 -4.28 -15.61
CA GLY A 203 -43.25 -4.33 -15.77
C GLY A 203 -42.51 -3.11 -15.22
N LEU A 204 -43.19 -2.26 -14.44
CA LEU A 204 -42.65 -1.02 -13.85
C LEU A 204 -42.18 -1.20 -12.40
N GLU A 205 -42.41 -2.36 -11.80
CA GLU A 205 -42.27 -2.62 -10.36
C GLU A 205 -40.81 -2.44 -9.90
N LYS A 206 -39.85 -2.97 -10.67
CA LYS A 206 -38.41 -2.83 -10.38
C LYS A 206 -37.94 -1.39 -10.44
N SER A 207 -38.47 -0.61 -11.39
CA SER A 207 -38.13 0.81 -11.54
C SER A 207 -38.72 1.63 -10.40
N LEU A 208 -39.95 1.34 -9.97
CA LEU A 208 -40.57 1.97 -8.79
C LEU A 208 -39.78 1.68 -7.52
N GLU A 209 -39.39 0.42 -7.30
CA GLU A 209 -38.61 0.01 -6.12
C GLU A 209 -37.23 0.70 -6.10
N ALA A 210 -36.49 0.66 -7.21
CA ALA A 210 -35.18 1.28 -7.31
C ALA A 210 -35.25 2.81 -7.11
N LEU A 211 -36.24 3.47 -7.72
CA LEU A 211 -36.39 4.92 -7.62
C LEU A 211 -36.81 5.35 -6.21
N LYS A 212 -37.71 4.60 -5.57
CA LYS A 212 -38.08 4.82 -4.17
C LYS A 212 -36.87 4.68 -3.25
N LEU A 213 -36.10 3.60 -3.39
CA LEU A 213 -34.91 3.36 -2.57
C LEU A 213 -33.86 4.48 -2.74
N TRP A 214 -33.68 4.97 -3.97
CA TRP A 214 -32.78 6.11 -4.23
C TRP A 214 -33.29 7.41 -3.58
N LEU A 215 -34.60 7.71 -3.67
CA LEU A 215 -35.20 8.88 -3.05
C LEU A 215 -35.10 8.84 -1.51
N ASP A 216 -35.33 7.67 -0.92
CA ASP A 216 -35.23 7.45 0.53
C ASP A 216 -33.76 7.60 1.00
N MET A 217 -32.81 7.04 0.26
CA MET A 217 -31.37 7.22 0.51
C MET A 217 -30.96 8.69 0.43
N TYR A 218 -31.44 9.44 -0.57
CA TYR A 218 -31.14 10.87 -0.71
C TYR A 218 -31.68 11.66 0.49
N ALA A 219 -32.90 11.39 0.93
CA ALA A 219 -33.51 12.07 2.08
C ALA A 219 -32.70 11.88 3.38
N GLY A 220 -32.05 10.72 3.55
CA GLY A 220 -31.16 10.43 4.68
C GLY A 220 -29.71 10.89 4.53
N ARG A 221 -29.32 11.49 3.39
CA ARG A 221 -27.91 11.75 3.09
C ARG A 221 -27.26 12.80 4.01
N SER A 222 -27.99 13.81 4.46
CA SER A 222 -27.45 14.81 5.39
C SER A 222 -26.91 14.14 6.67
N GLN A 223 -27.68 13.19 7.23
CA GLN A 223 -27.29 12.41 8.40
C GLN A 223 -26.05 11.54 8.13
N LEU A 224 -25.93 10.98 6.93
CA LEU A 224 -24.75 10.22 6.53
C LEU A 224 -23.50 11.12 6.52
N ILE A 225 -23.58 12.31 5.93
CA ILE A 225 -22.46 13.26 5.88
C ILE A 225 -22.05 13.68 7.29
N GLU A 226 -23.01 13.97 8.17
CA GLU A 226 -22.75 14.31 9.58
C GLU A 226 -22.08 13.15 10.32
N THR A 227 -22.53 11.91 10.11
CA THR A 227 -21.94 10.71 10.73
C THR A 227 -20.50 10.50 10.25
N CYS A 228 -20.23 10.67 8.96
CA CYS A 228 -18.88 10.57 8.40
C CYS A 228 -17.96 11.67 8.95
N ARG A 229 -18.46 12.90 9.08
CA ARG A 229 -17.69 14.01 9.65
C ARG A 229 -17.38 13.78 11.13
N ALA A 230 -18.36 13.36 11.93
CA ALA A 230 -18.17 13.02 13.34
C ALA A 230 -17.13 11.89 13.51
N SER A 231 -17.15 10.88 12.64
CA SER A 231 -16.15 9.80 12.66
C SER A 231 -14.74 10.28 12.32
N LEU A 232 -14.61 11.29 11.45
CA LEU A 232 -13.31 11.89 11.14
C LEU A 232 -12.76 12.68 12.32
N GLU A 233 -13.62 13.39 13.05
CA GLU A 233 -13.24 14.18 14.21
C GLU A 233 -12.75 13.31 15.38
N THR A 234 -13.41 12.16 15.63
CA THR A 234 -13.01 11.22 16.69
C THR A 234 -11.66 10.56 16.39
N GLU A 235 -11.32 10.28 15.13
CA GLU A 235 -10.01 9.71 14.79
C GLU A 235 -8.85 10.72 14.99
N THR A 236 -9.10 12.02 14.80
CA THR A 236 -8.08 13.06 15.03
C THR A 236 -7.77 13.33 16.50
N THR A 237 -8.75 13.19 17.40
CA THR A 237 -8.54 13.45 18.83
C THR A 237 -7.73 12.36 19.52
N VAL A 238 -7.94 11.09 19.15
CA VAL A 238 -7.22 9.94 19.72
C VAL A 238 -5.71 9.99 19.45
N LYS A 239 -5.26 10.60 18.34
CA LYS A 239 -3.82 10.71 18.04
C LYS A 239 -3.11 11.90 18.70
N THR A 240 -3.85 12.87 19.22
CA THR A 240 -3.28 14.14 19.72
C THR A 240 -3.26 14.24 21.24
N GLY A 241 -4.05 13.42 21.94
CA GLY A 241 -4.21 13.49 23.39
C GLY A 241 -3.69 12.28 24.15
N GLU A 242 -2.37 12.13 24.27
CA GLU A 242 -1.73 11.57 25.47
C GLU A 242 -0.20 11.81 25.41
N PRO A 243 0.33 12.85 26.09
CA PRO A 243 1.70 12.78 26.53
C PRO A 243 1.79 11.60 27.50
N VAL A 244 2.48 10.54 27.09
CA VAL A 244 2.91 9.45 27.97
C VAL A 244 3.76 10.06 29.07
N THR A 245 3.10 10.47 30.14
CA THR A 245 3.74 10.87 31.38
C THR A 245 4.16 9.55 32.00
N SER A 246 5.41 9.18 31.72
CA SER A 246 6.12 8.05 32.32
C SER A 246 6.21 8.28 33.84
N GLU A 247 5.10 8.08 34.56
CA GLU A 247 5.14 7.79 35.98
C GLU A 247 5.66 6.37 36.15
N LYS A 248 6.93 6.33 36.51
CA LYS A 248 7.69 5.18 36.95
C LYS A 248 7.02 4.60 38.21
N PRO A 249 6.45 3.38 38.20
CA PRO A 249 6.02 2.75 39.44
C PRO A 249 7.26 2.14 40.10
N GLY A 250 7.70 2.74 41.22
CA GLY A 250 8.34 1.99 42.30
C GLY A 250 7.29 1.03 42.87
N GLU A 251 7.59 -0.26 42.94
CA GLU A 251 8.26 -0.88 44.10
C GLU A 251 7.24 -1.34 45.14
N GLU A 252 7.19 -2.66 45.31
CA GLU A 252 6.64 -3.45 46.43
C GLU A 252 5.16 -3.34 46.78
N ALA A 253 4.39 -4.41 46.48
CA ALA A 253 3.50 -5.00 47.47
C ALA A 253 3.15 -6.46 47.14
N GLU A 254 3.34 -7.28 48.17
CA GLU A 254 3.08 -8.70 48.38
C GLU A 254 1.87 -9.36 47.70
N ALA A 255 2.06 -10.66 47.40
CA ALA A 255 1.01 -11.64 47.19
C ALA A 255 0.24 -11.93 48.50
N PRO A 256 -1.06 -12.23 48.40
CA PRO A 256 -1.53 -13.57 48.81
C PRO A 256 -2.49 -14.15 47.74
N GLU A 257 -2.31 -15.39 47.32
CA GLU A 257 -2.90 -16.59 47.94
C GLU A 257 -4.42 -16.72 47.72
N GLN A 258 -4.74 -17.60 46.77
CA GLN A 258 -5.90 -18.47 46.64
C GLN A 258 -7.27 -18.03 47.19
N ALA A 259 -8.26 -17.91 46.29
CA ALA A 259 -9.63 -18.30 46.60
C ALA A 259 -10.30 -18.96 45.38
N LYS A 260 -10.49 -20.27 45.53
CA LYS A 260 -11.35 -21.18 44.77
C LYS A 260 -12.81 -20.73 44.96
N GLY A 261 -13.55 -20.46 43.88
CA GLY A 261 -14.95 -20.04 43.99
C GLY A 261 -15.71 -20.11 42.66
N GLU A 262 -16.52 -21.16 42.56
CA GLU A 262 -17.86 -21.21 41.97
C GLU A 262 -18.06 -20.99 40.45
N GLU A 263 -18.33 -22.13 39.83
CA GLU A 263 -19.05 -22.37 38.59
C GLU A 263 -20.51 -21.89 38.70
N PRO A 264 -21.01 -21.00 37.83
CA PRO A 264 -22.44 -20.80 37.67
C PRO A 264 -22.96 -21.72 36.57
N GLU A 265 -23.75 -22.72 37.00
CA GLU A 265 -24.84 -23.28 36.23
C GLU A 265 -25.70 -22.14 35.66
N HIS A 266 -25.86 -22.08 34.34
CA HIS A 266 -26.97 -21.33 33.74
C HIS A 266 -27.74 -22.20 32.75
N GLN A 267 -28.76 -22.84 33.34
CA GLN A 267 -30.15 -22.94 32.88
C GLN A 267 -30.42 -22.81 31.38
N GLU A 268 -30.69 -23.97 30.80
CA GLU A 268 -31.59 -24.20 29.68
C GLU A 268 -32.99 -23.62 29.98
N GLN A 269 -33.39 -22.56 29.26
CA GLN A 269 -34.79 -22.16 29.15
C GLN A 269 -35.25 -22.30 27.70
N ALA A 270 -36.01 -23.37 27.48
CA ALA A 270 -36.90 -23.53 26.37
C ALA A 270 -37.97 -22.42 26.35
N THR A 271 -38.18 -21.80 25.21
CA THR A 271 -39.47 -21.17 24.89
C THR A 271 -39.96 -21.68 23.55
N ALA A 272 -41.04 -22.43 23.64
CA ALA A 272 -41.86 -22.88 22.53
C ALA A 272 -42.86 -21.79 22.12
N ALA A 273 -43.18 -21.80 20.83
CA ALA A 273 -44.46 -21.46 20.21
C ALA A 273 -45.00 -20.02 20.30
N HIS A 274 -45.19 -19.39 19.14
CA HIS A 274 -46.53 -18.96 18.71
C HIS A 274 -46.58 -18.69 17.18
N GLN A 275 -47.52 -19.44 16.56
CA GLN A 275 -48.37 -19.19 15.38
C GLN A 275 -47.83 -18.40 14.18
#